data_AF-A0A945L1S9-F1
#
_entry.id   AF-A0A945L1S9-F1
#
_cell.length_a   1.000
_cell.length_b   1.000
_cell.length_c   1.000
_cell.angle_alpha   90.00
_cell.angle_beta   90.00
_cell.angle_gamma   90.00
#
_symmetry.space_group_name_H-M   'P 1'
#
loop_
_entity.id
_entity.type
_entity.pdbx_description
1 polymer ?
#
loop_
_entity_poly.entity_id
_entity_poly.type
_entity_poly.pdbx_seq_one_letter_code
_entity_poly.pdbx_strand_id
1 'polypeptide(L)'
;MSCPLSLISLFVIAIPFTSNAQILSVDLNSAREVSLTLDSETGKSYEIQSRSDLSSGVWQPISTLSATASSLVFKQSIDFESKPNHFYRVRAIEASNGALADGQTLTINQTWEQEPGGFDRTAAARVPPGDGPFPVVIMLHGNGGNSNFINSMGGRLDDIIRIAPNGYLKSWNIDREASKTPDVAFIRDLITLIKTYDNVDAGNLSLYGSSNGSGMVNRLLIELDGAAFQKAAGRVSQMISKMYQNETFRFNGSGTNDYNQVIVPASGRKILNIGAHNDPVIPYKGGSGVGTTFHSAQESIFRFAQAMGENGPQLADAEGIPGNGTNRPADIIKYSYLDGDVVHYKVISESHGLAPYSSQANDLIAAFILTQ
;
A
#
# COMPACT_ATOMS: atom_id res chain seq x y z
N MET A 1 -29.31 -41.81 28.39
CA MET A 1 -28.45 -41.74 27.19
C MET A 1 -27.77 -40.40 27.19
N SER A 2 -26.53 -40.37 27.66
CA SER A 2 -25.63 -39.22 27.60
C SER A 2 -25.18 -39.03 26.15
N CYS A 3 -25.62 -37.94 25.52
CA CYS A 3 -25.02 -37.48 24.28
C CYS A 3 -23.62 -36.94 24.63
N PRO A 4 -22.54 -37.38 23.99
CA PRO A 4 -21.22 -36.83 24.27
C PRO A 4 -21.21 -35.38 23.77
N LEU A 5 -20.77 -34.44 24.60
CA LEU A 5 -20.29 -33.15 24.11
C LEU A 5 -19.18 -33.47 23.10
N SER A 6 -19.48 -33.33 21.82
CA SER A 6 -18.43 -33.19 20.82
C SER A 6 -17.59 -31.99 21.25
N LEU A 7 -16.27 -32.16 21.38
CA LEU A 7 -15.35 -31.04 21.39
C LEU A 7 -15.62 -30.22 20.12
N ILE A 8 -16.42 -29.16 20.25
CA ILE A 8 -16.50 -28.11 19.25
C ILE A 8 -15.21 -27.32 19.48
N SER A 9 -14.23 -27.51 18.59
CA SER A 9 -13.02 -26.69 18.58
C SER A 9 -13.44 -25.24 18.31
N LEU A 10 -13.51 -24.47 19.40
CA LEU A 10 -13.79 -23.04 19.37
C LEU A 10 -12.56 -22.31 18.82
N PHE A 11 -12.74 -21.58 17.72
CA PHE A 11 -11.77 -20.59 17.26
C PHE A 11 -12.42 -19.21 17.30
N VAL A 12 -12.15 -18.46 18.37
CA VAL A 12 -12.38 -17.01 18.37
C VAL A 12 -11.05 -16.37 18.04
N ILE A 13 -10.95 -15.83 16.83
CA ILE A 13 -9.79 -15.03 16.40
C ILE A 13 -10.27 -13.60 16.27
N ALA A 14 -9.54 -12.72 16.93
CA ALA A 14 -9.81 -11.30 16.97
C ALA A 14 -8.56 -10.57 16.46
N ILE A 15 -8.68 -9.85 15.34
CA ILE A 15 -7.53 -9.23 14.67
C ILE A 15 -7.75 -7.70 14.63
N PRO A 16 -6.77 -6.88 15.03
CA PRO A 16 -6.85 -5.43 14.84
C PRO A 16 -6.87 -5.11 13.33
N PHE A 17 -7.83 -4.29 12.88
CA PHE A 17 -7.92 -3.85 11.49
C PHE A 17 -7.06 -2.61 11.20
N THR A 18 -6.80 -1.81 12.23
CA THR A 18 -6.00 -0.57 12.18
C THR A 18 -5.05 -0.51 13.37
N SER A 19 -3.94 0.20 13.26
CA SER A 19 -3.00 0.43 14.38
C SER A 19 -3.64 1.08 15.61
N ASN A 20 -4.76 1.79 15.42
CA ASN A 20 -5.43 2.60 16.46
C ASN A 20 -6.54 1.84 17.20
N ALA A 21 -6.66 0.52 17.02
CA ALA A 21 -7.62 -0.30 17.73
C ALA A 21 -7.07 -1.71 17.97
N GLN A 22 -6.59 -1.99 19.18
CA GLN A 22 -6.07 -3.29 19.57
C GLN A 22 -7.06 -4.07 20.41
N ILE A 23 -7.14 -5.38 20.19
CA ILE A 23 -7.92 -6.29 21.02
C ILE A 23 -6.98 -6.84 22.10
N LEU A 24 -7.25 -6.47 23.35
CA LEU A 24 -6.45 -6.80 24.53
C LEU A 24 -6.80 -8.18 25.09
N SER A 25 -8.07 -8.55 25.10
CA SER A 25 -8.52 -9.89 25.52
C SER A 25 -9.75 -10.35 24.74
N VAL A 26 -9.90 -11.67 24.67
CA VAL A 26 -11.11 -12.32 24.17
C VAL A 26 -11.52 -13.36 25.21
N ASP A 27 -12.68 -13.17 25.80
CA ASP A 27 -13.21 -14.02 26.85
C ASP A 27 -14.53 -14.65 26.40
N LEU A 28 -14.74 -15.93 26.68
CA LEU A 28 -16.01 -16.62 26.49
C LEU A 28 -16.51 -17.10 27.86
N ASN A 29 -17.70 -16.67 28.26
CA ASN A 29 -18.28 -17.10 29.53
C ASN A 29 -19.17 -18.35 29.38
N SER A 30 -19.52 -18.94 30.53
CA SER A 30 -20.40 -20.13 30.61
C SER A 30 -21.82 -19.89 30.09
N ALA A 31 -22.22 -18.63 29.90
CA ALA A 31 -23.51 -18.22 29.34
C ALA A 31 -23.47 -18.05 27.81
N ARG A 32 -22.41 -18.54 27.13
CA ARG A 32 -22.26 -18.47 25.66
C ARG A 32 -22.16 -17.01 25.14
N GLU A 33 -21.56 -16.12 25.92
CA GLU A 33 -21.31 -14.74 25.53
C GLU A 33 -19.81 -14.48 25.35
N VAL A 34 -19.45 -13.97 24.17
CA VAL A 34 -18.11 -13.48 23.87
C VAL A 34 -17.99 -12.06 24.39
N SER A 35 -16.91 -11.78 25.11
CA SER A 35 -16.47 -10.44 25.50
C SER A 35 -15.14 -10.12 24.81
N LEU A 36 -15.07 -8.98 24.12
CA LEU A 36 -13.83 -8.47 23.55
C LEU A 36 -13.44 -7.23 24.35
N THR A 37 -12.26 -7.24 24.97
CA THR A 37 -11.68 -6.05 25.57
C THR A 37 -10.76 -5.41 24.55
N LEU A 38 -10.94 -4.13 24.28
CA LEU A 38 -10.13 -3.36 23.35
C LEU A 38 -9.48 -2.16 24.04
N ASP A 39 -8.31 -1.79 23.55
CA ASP A 39 -7.71 -0.48 23.83
C ASP A 39 -8.51 0.59 23.08
N SER A 40 -8.67 1.76 23.69
CA SER A 40 -9.45 2.84 23.10
C SER A 40 -8.98 4.22 23.51
N GLU A 41 -9.26 5.23 22.70
CA GLU A 41 -9.01 6.63 23.01
C GLU A 41 -10.32 7.36 23.29
N THR A 42 -10.42 8.03 24.44
CA THR A 42 -11.62 8.80 24.81
C THR A 42 -12.01 9.79 23.71
N GLY A 43 -13.28 9.73 23.29
CA GLY A 43 -13.86 10.55 22.23
C GLY A 43 -13.83 9.91 20.84
N LYS A 44 -13.11 8.79 20.63
CA LYS A 44 -13.14 8.02 19.39
C LYS A 44 -14.31 7.03 19.38
N SER A 45 -14.71 6.60 18.19
CA SER A 45 -15.67 5.51 18.02
C SER A 45 -14.98 4.30 17.40
N TYR A 46 -15.52 3.11 17.62
CA TYR A 46 -14.93 1.84 17.19
C TYR A 46 -16.02 0.95 16.61
N GLU A 47 -15.81 0.44 15.40
CA GLU A 47 -16.72 -0.49 14.74
C GLU A 47 -16.24 -1.92 14.95
N ILE A 48 -17.12 -2.77 15.50
CA ILE A 48 -16.93 -4.20 15.63
C ILE A 48 -17.57 -4.85 14.41
N GLN A 49 -16.80 -5.68 13.70
CA GLN A 49 -17.30 -6.48 12.59
C GLN A 49 -17.17 -7.96 12.92
N SER A 50 -18.07 -8.78 12.37
CA SER A 50 -17.98 -10.23 12.49
C SER A 50 -18.17 -10.97 11.17
N ARG A 51 -17.76 -12.23 11.16
CA ARG A 51 -18.05 -13.22 10.12
C ARG A 51 -17.96 -14.64 10.69
N SER A 52 -18.56 -15.60 9.98
CA SER A 52 -18.63 -17.01 10.41
C SER A 52 -17.70 -17.97 9.65
N ASP A 53 -17.07 -17.52 8.57
CA ASP A 53 -16.10 -18.29 7.77
C ASP A 53 -15.02 -17.32 7.31
N LEU A 54 -13.74 -17.61 7.54
CA LEU A 54 -12.61 -16.76 7.10
C LEU A 54 -12.22 -16.99 5.64
N SER A 55 -12.54 -18.15 5.06
CA SER A 55 -12.18 -18.51 3.69
C SER A 55 -13.10 -17.88 2.63
N SER A 56 -14.33 -17.53 3.02
CA SER A 56 -15.32 -16.91 2.14
C SER A 56 -16.22 -15.91 2.89
N GLY A 57 -16.71 -14.87 2.21
CA GLY A 57 -17.65 -13.89 2.76
C GLY A 57 -17.07 -12.51 3.13
N VAL A 58 -17.98 -11.55 3.36
CA VAL A 58 -17.68 -10.13 3.66
C VAL A 58 -17.88 -9.86 5.15
N TRP A 59 -16.92 -9.18 5.78
CA TRP A 59 -17.05 -8.72 7.17
C TRP A 59 -18.28 -7.81 7.35
N GLN A 60 -19.14 -8.13 8.31
CA GLN A 60 -20.37 -7.38 8.58
C GLN A 60 -20.21 -6.53 9.85
N PRO A 61 -20.52 -5.22 9.80
CA PRO A 61 -20.64 -4.41 11.01
C PRO A 61 -21.73 -4.96 11.93
N ILE A 62 -21.40 -5.16 13.21
CA ILE A 62 -22.35 -5.67 14.22
C ILE A 62 -22.50 -4.75 15.42
N SER A 63 -21.57 -3.83 15.66
CA SER A 63 -21.68 -2.84 16.73
C SER A 63 -20.78 -1.64 16.47
N THR A 64 -21.15 -0.49 17.03
CA THR A 64 -20.31 0.70 17.14
C THR A 64 -20.24 1.13 18.61
N LEU A 65 -19.03 1.32 19.11
CA LEU A 65 -18.76 1.69 20.50
C LEU A 65 -18.12 3.08 20.52
N SER A 66 -18.63 3.99 21.35
CA SER A 66 -17.96 5.27 21.61
C SER A 66 -17.12 5.15 22.88
N ALA A 67 -15.84 5.50 22.79
CA ALA A 67 -14.91 5.40 23.90
C ALA A 67 -15.06 6.59 24.85
N THR A 68 -15.33 6.29 26.12
CA THR A 68 -15.28 7.27 27.22
C THR A 68 -14.11 7.01 28.17
N ALA A 69 -13.29 6.01 27.89
CA ALA A 69 -12.16 5.57 28.69
C ALA A 69 -11.04 4.99 27.79
N SER A 70 -9.90 4.65 28.39
CA SER A 70 -8.78 4.03 27.69
C SER A 70 -8.99 2.55 27.33
N SER A 71 -10.16 2.00 27.62
CA SER A 71 -10.53 0.63 27.24
C SER A 71 -12.04 0.51 27.09
N LEU A 72 -12.46 -0.32 26.15
CA LEU A 72 -13.85 -0.65 25.86
C LEU A 72 -14.07 -2.16 25.93
N VAL A 73 -15.30 -2.55 26.28
CA VAL A 73 -15.71 -3.96 26.28
C VAL A 73 -16.91 -4.13 25.36
N PHE A 74 -16.75 -4.94 24.32
CA PHE A 74 -17.85 -5.44 23.49
C PHE A 74 -18.35 -6.76 24.06
N LYS A 75 -19.68 -6.99 24.06
CA LYS A 75 -20.28 -8.26 24.45
C LYS A 75 -21.31 -8.72 23.43
N GLN A 76 -21.32 -10.01 23.12
CA GLN A 76 -22.33 -10.61 22.26
C GLN A 76 -22.59 -12.07 22.61
N SER A 77 -23.86 -12.43 22.78
CA SER A 77 -24.30 -13.82 22.84
C SER A 77 -24.15 -14.49 21.48
N ILE A 78 -23.63 -15.71 21.47
CA ILE A 78 -23.38 -16.46 20.23
C ILE A 78 -24.22 -17.73 20.15
N ASP A 79 -24.68 -18.03 18.93
CA ASP A 79 -25.44 -19.24 18.61
C ASP A 79 -24.50 -20.33 18.09
N PHE A 80 -24.03 -21.17 19.03
CA PHE A 80 -23.15 -22.30 18.73
C PHE A 80 -23.79 -23.41 17.92
N GLU A 81 -25.12 -23.50 17.88
CA GLU A 81 -25.82 -24.63 17.26
C GLU A 81 -25.94 -24.42 15.75
N SER A 82 -26.15 -23.19 15.30
CA SER A 82 -26.21 -22.88 13.87
C SER A 82 -24.88 -22.38 13.29
N LYS A 83 -23.97 -21.85 14.12
CA LYS A 83 -22.69 -21.24 13.67
C LYS A 83 -21.55 -21.65 14.61
N PRO A 84 -20.75 -22.67 14.27
CA PRO A 84 -19.68 -23.13 15.16
C PRO A 84 -18.49 -22.16 15.26
N ASN A 85 -18.32 -21.27 14.27
CA ASN A 85 -17.18 -20.35 14.18
C ASN A 85 -17.63 -18.89 14.23
N HIS A 86 -16.94 -18.09 15.03
CA HIS A 86 -17.19 -16.66 15.20
C HIS A 86 -15.88 -15.89 15.17
N PHE A 87 -15.70 -15.08 14.12
CA PHE A 87 -14.52 -14.24 13.94
C PHE A 87 -14.93 -12.79 14.14
N TYR A 88 -14.06 -12.03 14.82
CA TYR A 88 -14.27 -10.63 15.09
C TYR A 88 -13.08 -9.81 14.60
N ARG A 89 -13.33 -8.57 14.19
CA ARG A 89 -12.29 -7.56 14.06
C ARG A 89 -12.83 -6.22 14.51
N VAL A 90 -11.94 -5.37 14.99
CA VAL A 90 -12.29 -4.01 15.39
C VAL A 90 -11.52 -3.01 14.54
N ARG A 91 -12.16 -1.90 14.21
CA ARG A 91 -11.52 -0.73 13.62
C ARG A 91 -11.93 0.52 14.37
N ALA A 92 -11.01 1.47 14.52
CA ALA A 92 -11.40 2.82 14.91
C ALA A 92 -12.22 3.45 13.77
N ILE A 93 -13.29 4.14 14.13
CA ILE A 93 -14.01 5.07 13.27
C ILE A 93 -13.32 6.41 13.48
N GLU A 94 -12.53 6.80 12.50
CA GLU A 94 -11.92 8.12 12.51
C GLU A 94 -13.00 9.18 12.30
N ALA A 95 -12.95 10.25 13.09
CA ALA A 95 -13.83 11.39 12.90
C ALA A 95 -13.54 12.01 11.52
N SER A 96 -14.60 12.44 10.83
CA SER A 96 -14.45 13.15 9.56
C SER A 96 -13.60 14.41 9.75
N ASN A 97 -12.66 14.63 8.84
CA ASN A 97 -11.89 15.87 8.74
C ASN A 97 -12.52 16.89 7.78
N GLY A 98 -13.81 16.71 7.45
CA GLY A 98 -14.52 17.50 6.44
C GLY A 98 -14.03 17.20 5.03
N ALA A 99 -14.26 18.12 4.10
CA ALA A 99 -13.69 18.03 2.76
C ALA A 99 -12.21 18.45 2.74
N LEU A 100 -11.37 17.65 2.08
CA LEU A 100 -9.99 18.03 1.79
C LEU A 100 -9.99 19.23 0.84
N ALA A 101 -9.29 20.31 1.20
CA ALA A 101 -9.21 21.52 0.39
C ALA A 101 -8.08 21.47 -0.64
N ASP A 102 -8.30 22.08 -1.81
CA ASP A 102 -7.25 22.28 -2.80
C ASP A 102 -6.12 23.17 -2.23
N GLY A 103 -4.86 22.77 -2.44
CA GLY A 103 -3.69 23.46 -1.89
C GLY A 103 -3.44 23.21 -0.40
N GLN A 104 -4.26 22.38 0.27
CA GLN A 104 -4.02 22.01 1.66
C GLN A 104 -2.69 21.27 1.83
N THR A 105 -2.01 21.52 2.95
CA THR A 105 -0.87 20.72 3.39
C THR A 105 -1.31 19.79 4.51
N LEU A 106 -1.17 18.49 4.29
CA LEU A 106 -1.38 17.45 5.30
C LEU A 106 -0.10 17.29 6.13
N THR A 107 -0.24 17.06 7.42
CA THR A 107 0.88 16.92 8.35
C THR A 107 0.71 15.69 9.23
N ILE A 108 1.77 14.89 9.35
CA ILE A 108 1.90 13.78 10.30
C ILE A 108 3.13 14.07 11.16
N ASN A 109 2.97 14.16 12.47
CA ASN A 109 4.11 14.28 13.37
C ASN A 109 4.71 12.89 13.61
N GLN A 110 6.02 12.75 13.47
CA GLN A 110 6.74 11.49 13.70
C GLN A 110 8.04 11.71 14.47
N THR A 111 8.44 10.71 15.25
CA THR A 111 9.69 10.69 16.01
C THR A 111 10.52 9.49 15.61
N TRP A 112 11.83 9.68 15.44
CA TRP A 112 12.81 8.60 15.21
C TRP A 112 14.21 9.05 15.63
N GLU A 113 15.23 8.20 15.44
CA GLU A 113 16.59 8.47 15.93
C GLU A 113 17.21 9.79 15.43
N GLN A 114 16.97 10.19 14.17
CA GLN A 114 17.53 11.46 13.65
C GLN A 114 16.71 12.69 14.08
N GLU A 115 15.47 12.49 14.56
CA GLU A 115 14.56 13.55 15.02
C GLU A 115 13.86 13.12 16.33
N PRO A 116 14.60 12.98 17.46
CA PRO A 116 14.06 12.46 18.71
C PRO A 116 13.06 13.41 19.40
N GLY A 117 13.02 14.68 18.98
CA GLY A 117 12.06 15.68 19.45
C GLY A 117 10.75 15.74 18.66
N GLY A 118 10.60 14.89 17.63
CA GLY A 118 9.47 14.91 16.71
C GLY A 118 9.72 15.84 15.51
N PHE A 119 9.15 15.46 14.37
CA PHE A 119 9.27 16.17 13.11
C PHE A 119 7.95 16.10 12.34
N ASP A 120 7.50 17.25 11.83
CA ASP A 120 6.29 17.36 11.02
C ASP A 120 6.56 16.93 9.57
N ARG A 121 6.14 15.72 9.23
CA ARG A 121 6.17 15.20 7.87
C ARG A 121 4.99 15.77 7.10
N THR A 122 5.26 16.41 5.97
CA THR A 122 4.23 17.14 5.19
C THR A 122 3.92 16.50 3.85
N ALA A 123 2.68 16.69 3.37
CA ALA A 123 2.27 16.34 2.01
C ALA A 123 1.37 17.43 1.41
N ALA A 124 1.68 17.85 0.18
CA ALA A 124 0.84 18.81 -0.54
C ALA A 124 -0.34 18.08 -1.19
N ALA A 125 -1.54 18.66 -1.11
CA ALA A 125 -2.74 18.17 -1.76
C ALA A 125 -3.17 19.06 -2.92
N ARG A 126 -3.64 18.42 -4.00
CA ARG A 126 -4.42 19.07 -5.07
C ARG A 126 -5.72 18.33 -5.25
N VAL A 127 -6.82 19.06 -5.25
CA VAL A 127 -8.17 18.52 -5.27
C VAL A 127 -8.89 19.03 -6.53
N PRO A 128 -9.48 18.14 -7.35
CA PRO A 128 -10.27 18.55 -8.51
C PRO A 128 -11.49 19.40 -8.10
N PRO A 129 -12.05 20.23 -8.99
CA PRO A 129 -13.32 20.89 -8.71
C PRO A 129 -14.46 19.87 -8.59
N GLY A 130 -15.41 20.14 -7.69
CA GLY A 130 -16.59 19.30 -7.43
C GLY A 130 -16.61 18.71 -6.02
N ASP A 131 -17.68 17.99 -5.70
CA ASP A 131 -17.96 17.53 -4.33
C ASP A 131 -17.34 16.16 -4.01
N GLY A 132 -16.85 15.42 -5.02
CA GLY A 132 -16.33 14.06 -4.86
C GLY A 132 -17.43 12.99 -4.69
N PRO A 133 -17.11 11.82 -4.11
CA PRO A 133 -15.77 11.40 -3.68
C PRO A 133 -14.84 11.18 -4.87
N PHE A 134 -13.56 11.52 -4.70
CA PHE A 134 -12.54 11.38 -5.73
C PHE A 134 -11.57 10.24 -5.40
N PRO A 135 -11.15 9.44 -6.39
CA PRO A 135 -9.97 8.59 -6.25
C PRO A 135 -8.74 9.41 -5.85
N VAL A 136 -7.76 8.76 -5.23
CA VAL A 136 -6.52 9.42 -4.79
C VAL A 136 -5.29 8.77 -5.42
N VAL A 137 -4.32 9.58 -5.81
CA VAL A 137 -2.95 9.13 -6.08
C VAL A 137 -1.96 9.80 -5.12
N ILE A 138 -1.15 8.99 -4.45
CA ILE A 138 0.00 9.46 -3.66
C ILE A 138 1.25 9.38 -4.53
N MET A 139 1.89 10.52 -4.77
CA MET A 139 2.98 10.73 -5.72
C MET A 139 4.33 10.90 -5.02
N LEU A 140 5.15 9.86 -5.01
CA LEU A 140 6.45 9.79 -4.34
C LEU A 140 7.58 10.26 -5.26
N HIS A 141 8.22 11.37 -4.89
CA HIS A 141 9.30 11.97 -5.67
C HIS A 141 10.58 11.13 -5.68
N GLY A 142 11.44 11.34 -6.69
CA GLY A 142 12.79 10.76 -6.73
C GLY A 142 13.77 11.44 -5.77
N ASN A 143 14.98 10.87 -5.63
CA ASN A 143 15.99 11.38 -4.69
C ASN A 143 16.38 12.83 -5.03
N GLY A 144 16.47 13.69 -4.02
CA GLY A 144 16.68 15.14 -4.19
C GLY A 144 15.41 15.95 -4.49
N GLY A 145 14.27 15.29 -4.68
CA GLY A 145 12.97 15.90 -4.95
C GLY A 145 12.23 16.43 -3.70
N ASN A 146 10.98 16.83 -3.90
CA ASN A 146 10.05 17.30 -2.88
C ASN A 146 8.60 17.26 -3.42
N SER A 147 7.64 17.83 -2.68
CA SER A 147 6.21 17.88 -3.02
C SER A 147 5.88 18.57 -4.36
N ASN A 148 6.80 19.33 -4.97
CA ASN A 148 6.60 19.86 -6.33
C ASN A 148 6.41 18.76 -7.39
N PHE A 149 6.80 17.51 -7.06
CA PHE A 149 6.55 16.34 -7.89
C PHE A 149 5.07 16.09 -8.20
N ILE A 150 4.14 16.71 -7.45
CA ILE A 150 2.70 16.70 -7.75
C ILE A 150 2.37 17.16 -9.18
N ASN A 151 3.21 18.02 -9.77
CA ASN A 151 3.02 18.55 -11.13
C ASN A 151 3.64 17.66 -12.22
N SER A 152 4.31 16.56 -11.87
CA SER A 152 5.12 15.75 -12.81
C SER A 152 4.33 15.08 -13.93
N MET A 153 3.01 14.93 -13.76
CA MET A 153 2.12 14.30 -14.73
C MET A 153 1.45 15.33 -15.67
N GLY A 154 1.72 16.63 -15.50
CA GLY A 154 0.93 17.68 -16.15
C GLY A 154 -0.54 17.53 -15.79
N GLY A 155 -1.44 17.72 -16.76
CA GLY A 155 -2.88 17.62 -16.55
C GLY A 155 -3.48 16.20 -16.63
N ARG A 156 -2.66 15.14 -16.73
CA ARG A 156 -3.15 13.76 -16.94
C ARG A 156 -3.92 13.15 -15.76
N LEU A 157 -3.76 13.72 -14.57
CA LEU A 157 -4.36 13.25 -13.33
C LEU A 157 -5.13 14.38 -12.63
N ASP A 158 -5.63 15.36 -13.39
CA ASP A 158 -6.35 16.52 -12.84
C ASP A 158 -7.76 16.17 -12.34
N ASP A 159 -8.31 15.01 -12.74
CA ASP A 159 -9.66 14.54 -12.36
C ASP A 159 -9.68 13.73 -11.04
N ILE A 160 -8.52 13.54 -10.40
CA ILE A 160 -8.39 12.81 -9.13
C ILE A 160 -7.62 13.63 -8.09
N ILE A 161 -7.78 13.30 -6.81
CA ILE A 161 -6.98 13.92 -5.76
C ILE A 161 -5.53 13.47 -5.91
N ARG A 162 -4.60 14.43 -5.92
CA ARG A 162 -3.16 14.17 -5.93
C ARG A 162 -2.56 14.59 -4.61
N ILE A 163 -1.81 13.70 -3.99
CA ILE A 163 -1.08 13.95 -2.74
C ILE A 163 0.42 13.75 -3.00
N ALA A 164 1.25 14.74 -2.71
CA ALA A 164 2.70 14.66 -2.87
C ALA A 164 3.42 14.86 -1.54
N PRO A 165 3.76 13.76 -0.84
CA PRO A 165 4.51 13.82 0.41
C PRO A 165 5.98 14.20 0.21
N ASN A 166 6.57 14.82 1.23
CA ASN A 166 8.00 15.11 1.30
C ASN A 166 8.76 13.97 1.99
N GLY A 167 9.73 13.39 1.28
CA GLY A 167 10.74 12.51 1.86
C GLY A 167 11.70 13.30 2.76
N TYR A 168 12.01 12.75 3.94
CA TYR A 168 12.99 13.38 4.85
C TYR A 168 14.37 13.43 4.18
N LEU A 169 15.09 14.54 4.36
CA LEU A 169 16.34 14.83 3.62
C LEU A 169 16.20 14.66 2.09
N LYS A 170 15.01 14.90 1.53
CA LYS A 170 14.69 14.77 0.11
C LYS A 170 14.88 13.35 -0.44
N SER A 171 14.68 12.33 0.41
CA SER A 171 14.86 10.92 0.04
C SER A 171 13.87 10.02 0.79
N TRP A 172 13.65 8.83 0.24
CA TRP A 172 12.93 7.73 0.90
C TRP A 172 13.94 6.69 1.40
N ASN A 173 13.79 6.28 2.65
CA ASN A 173 14.65 5.31 3.32
C ASN A 173 14.42 3.90 2.77
N ILE A 174 15.23 3.47 1.82
CA ILE A 174 15.12 2.17 1.16
C ILE A 174 16.33 1.29 1.48
N ASP A 175 17.54 1.84 1.44
CA ASP A 175 18.78 1.14 1.80
C ASP A 175 19.92 2.12 2.15
N ARG A 176 20.48 2.82 1.15
CA ARG A 176 21.70 3.63 1.32
C ARG A 176 21.45 5.12 1.42
N GLU A 177 20.20 5.55 1.40
CA GLU A 177 19.83 6.95 1.57
C GLU A 177 20.27 7.47 2.95
N ALA A 178 20.56 8.77 3.03
CA ALA A 178 20.93 9.44 4.27
C ALA A 178 19.76 9.50 5.26
N SER A 179 18.53 9.51 4.74
CA SER A 179 17.32 9.34 5.55
C SER A 179 17.25 7.93 6.13
N LYS A 180 17.09 7.83 7.44
CA LYS A 180 16.77 6.61 8.20
C LYS A 180 15.35 6.66 8.77
N THR A 181 14.53 7.56 8.24
CA THR A 181 13.17 7.78 8.72
C THR A 181 12.27 6.55 8.46
N PRO A 182 11.25 6.29 9.29
CA PRO A 182 10.32 5.18 9.09
C PRO A 182 9.26 5.52 8.02
N ASP A 183 9.67 5.62 6.75
CA ASP A 183 8.81 6.06 5.64
C ASP A 183 7.58 5.16 5.41
N VAL A 184 7.68 3.85 5.68
CA VAL A 184 6.52 2.94 5.59
C VAL A 184 5.43 3.34 6.58
N ALA A 185 5.81 3.71 7.81
CA ALA A 185 4.86 4.21 8.81
C ALA A 185 4.27 5.55 8.39
N PHE A 186 5.10 6.48 7.90
CA PHE A 186 4.62 7.78 7.42
C PHE A 186 3.54 7.64 6.34
N ILE A 187 3.80 6.82 5.31
CA ILE A 187 2.84 6.64 4.22
C ILE A 187 1.58 5.90 4.70
N ARG A 188 1.70 4.95 5.63
CA ARG A 188 0.54 4.29 6.27
C ARG A 188 -0.34 5.31 6.99
N ASP A 189 0.25 6.16 7.82
CA ASP A 189 -0.47 7.14 8.62
C ASP A 189 -1.09 8.23 7.73
N LEU A 190 -0.38 8.63 6.68
CA LEU A 190 -0.89 9.55 5.66
C LEU A 190 -2.10 8.96 4.92
N ILE A 191 -2.05 7.68 4.52
CA ILE A 191 -3.20 6.99 3.91
C ILE A 191 -4.39 6.97 4.86
N THR A 192 -4.16 6.64 6.14
CA THR A 192 -5.21 6.64 7.17
C THR A 192 -5.84 8.02 7.30
N LEU A 193 -5.03 9.08 7.39
CA LEU A 193 -5.51 10.46 7.44
C LEU A 193 -6.31 10.84 6.17
N ILE A 194 -5.80 10.52 4.98
CA ILE A 194 -6.49 10.82 3.72
C ILE A 194 -7.89 10.22 3.67
N LYS A 195 -8.05 8.97 4.16
CA LYS A 195 -9.34 8.26 4.16
C LYS A 195 -10.39 8.86 5.10
N THR A 196 -10.03 9.84 5.92
CA THR A 196 -10.95 10.53 6.84
C THR A 196 -11.66 11.74 6.22
N TYR A 197 -11.26 12.16 5.01
CA TYR A 197 -11.88 13.31 4.34
C TYR A 197 -13.12 12.88 3.55
N ASP A 198 -14.18 13.67 3.61
CA ASP A 198 -15.50 13.33 3.07
C ASP A 198 -15.53 13.24 1.54
N ASN A 199 -14.66 13.99 0.86
CA ASN A 199 -14.55 14.02 -0.60
C ASN A 199 -13.52 13.01 -1.15
N VAL A 200 -13.04 12.06 -0.34
CA VAL A 200 -12.11 11.01 -0.74
C VAL A 200 -12.84 9.69 -0.95
N ASP A 201 -12.60 9.05 -2.09
CA ASP A 201 -12.96 7.64 -2.29
C ASP A 201 -11.94 6.75 -1.55
N ALA A 202 -12.28 6.41 -0.30
CA ALA A 202 -11.43 5.61 0.57
C ALA A 202 -11.17 4.17 0.05
N GLY A 203 -11.91 3.72 -0.98
CA GLY A 203 -11.73 2.44 -1.64
C GLY A 203 -10.87 2.49 -2.91
N ASN A 204 -10.46 3.68 -3.37
CA ASN A 204 -9.75 3.85 -4.64
C ASN A 204 -8.50 4.73 -4.46
N LEU A 205 -7.50 4.17 -3.77
CA LEU A 205 -6.20 4.79 -3.60
C LEU A 205 -5.14 4.12 -4.48
N SER A 206 -4.27 4.95 -5.04
CA SER A 206 -3.15 4.54 -5.88
C SER A 206 -1.83 5.12 -5.38
N LEU A 207 -0.74 4.39 -5.60
CA LEU A 207 0.61 4.90 -5.43
C LEU A 207 1.25 5.16 -6.79
N TYR A 208 2.02 6.23 -6.90
CA TYR A 208 2.90 6.48 -8.03
C TYR A 208 4.26 6.96 -7.53
N GLY A 209 5.36 6.40 -8.03
CA GLY A 209 6.70 6.86 -7.68
C GLY A 209 7.67 6.83 -8.86
N SER A 210 8.69 7.69 -8.80
CA SER A 210 9.78 7.72 -9.80
C SER A 210 11.15 7.62 -9.13
N SER A 211 12.07 6.83 -9.72
CA SER A 211 13.45 6.62 -9.22
C SER A 211 13.43 6.12 -7.77
N ASN A 212 14.10 6.79 -6.80
CA ASN A 212 13.99 6.47 -5.36
C ASN A 212 12.51 6.40 -4.89
N GLY A 213 11.61 7.24 -5.39
CA GLY A 213 10.17 7.12 -5.09
C GLY A 213 9.54 5.83 -5.64
N SER A 214 9.99 5.32 -6.78
CA SER A 214 9.58 4.01 -7.32
C SER A 214 10.13 2.87 -6.48
N GLY A 215 11.38 2.99 -5.99
CA GLY A 215 11.92 2.09 -4.99
C GLY A 215 11.07 2.04 -3.71
N MET A 216 10.56 3.20 -3.26
CA MET A 216 9.66 3.26 -2.12
C MET A 216 8.31 2.60 -2.42
N VAL A 217 7.75 2.77 -3.63
CA VAL A 217 6.54 2.03 -4.06
C VAL A 217 6.76 0.52 -3.97
N ASN A 218 7.92 -0.01 -4.40
CA ASN A 218 8.24 -1.43 -4.26
C ASN A 218 8.24 -1.87 -2.79
N ARG A 219 8.81 -1.07 -1.89
CA ARG A 219 8.80 -1.32 -0.44
C ARG A 219 7.37 -1.34 0.13
N LEU A 220 6.54 -0.38 -0.25
CA LEU A 220 5.15 -0.27 0.21
C LEU A 220 4.26 -1.41 -0.32
N LEU A 221 4.52 -1.89 -1.54
CA LEU A 221 3.88 -3.09 -2.09
C LEU A 221 4.14 -4.33 -1.23
N ILE A 222 5.31 -4.39 -0.56
CA ILE A 222 5.68 -5.50 0.31
C ILE A 222 5.09 -5.32 1.71
N GLU A 223 5.20 -4.12 2.28
CA GLU A 223 5.04 -3.88 3.72
C GLU A 223 3.68 -3.34 4.16
N LEU A 224 2.85 -2.80 3.26
CA LEU A 224 1.51 -2.32 3.60
C LEU A 224 0.44 -3.41 3.42
N ASP A 225 -0.61 -3.34 4.22
CA ASP A 225 -1.77 -4.22 4.13
C ASP A 225 -2.60 -4.00 2.86
N GLY A 226 -3.44 -4.98 2.50
CA GLY A 226 -4.26 -4.93 1.29
C GLY A 226 -5.37 -3.87 1.31
N ALA A 227 -5.73 -3.35 2.48
CA ALA A 227 -6.74 -2.30 2.58
C ALA A 227 -6.13 -0.91 2.29
N ALA A 228 -4.80 -0.75 2.37
CA ALA A 228 -4.13 0.53 2.22
C ALA A 228 -4.38 1.19 0.84
N PHE A 229 -4.16 0.47 -0.25
CA PHE A 229 -4.30 0.95 -1.63
C PHE A 229 -4.51 -0.21 -2.63
N GLN A 230 -5.05 0.11 -3.79
CA GLN A 230 -5.49 -0.86 -4.81
C GLN A 230 -4.54 -0.94 -6.01
N LYS A 231 -3.92 0.18 -6.37
CA LYS A 231 -3.07 0.32 -7.58
C LYS A 231 -1.69 0.88 -7.21
N ALA A 232 -0.64 0.41 -7.87
CA ALA A 232 0.70 0.99 -7.72
C ALA A 232 1.41 1.10 -9.07
N ALA A 233 2.00 2.26 -9.33
CA ALA A 233 2.81 2.53 -10.51
C ALA A 233 4.24 2.95 -10.11
N GLY A 234 5.23 2.26 -10.65
CA GLY A 234 6.64 2.60 -10.49
C GLY A 234 7.26 3.02 -11.83
N ARG A 235 8.09 4.06 -11.80
CA ARG A 235 8.85 4.56 -12.95
C ARG A 235 10.35 4.55 -12.62
N VAL A 236 11.15 3.94 -13.48
CA VAL A 236 12.62 3.94 -13.50
C VAL A 236 13.29 3.47 -12.21
N SER A 237 12.66 2.53 -11.50
CA SER A 237 13.32 1.70 -10.49
C SER A 237 12.51 0.45 -10.19
N GLN A 238 13.22 -0.66 -10.02
CA GLN A 238 12.70 -1.96 -9.58
C GLN A 238 13.15 -2.30 -8.16
N MET A 239 12.88 -3.54 -7.71
CA MET A 239 13.26 -3.98 -6.36
C MET A 239 14.78 -4.04 -6.17
N ILE A 240 15.25 -3.60 -5.00
CA ILE A 240 16.60 -3.93 -4.54
C ILE A 240 16.68 -5.40 -4.14
N SER A 241 17.86 -5.99 -4.20
CA SER A 241 18.08 -7.41 -3.88
C SER A 241 17.72 -7.76 -2.44
N LYS A 242 17.72 -6.79 -1.51
CA LYS A 242 17.32 -7.01 -0.12
C LYS A 242 15.85 -7.31 0.05
N MET A 243 14.98 -6.81 -0.84
CA MET A 243 13.53 -6.96 -0.73
C MET A 243 13.03 -8.37 -1.06
N TYR A 244 13.83 -9.18 -1.77
CA TYR A 244 13.48 -10.55 -2.13
C TYR A 244 14.73 -11.44 -2.14
N GLN A 245 14.79 -12.40 -1.23
CA GLN A 245 15.94 -13.28 -1.03
C GLN A 245 15.49 -14.67 -0.62
N ASN A 246 16.14 -15.71 -1.15
CA ASN A 246 15.80 -17.10 -0.87
C ASN A 246 14.30 -17.34 -1.09
N GLU A 247 13.82 -16.96 -2.27
CA GLU A 247 12.45 -17.13 -2.75
C GLU A 247 11.35 -16.47 -1.88
N THR A 248 11.73 -15.54 -1.00
CA THR A 248 10.81 -14.90 -0.06
C THR A 248 10.99 -13.38 -0.04
N PHE A 249 9.87 -12.65 0.08
CA PHE A 249 9.90 -11.21 0.32
C PHE A 249 10.40 -10.92 1.74
N ARG A 250 11.09 -9.79 1.86
CA ARG A 250 11.74 -9.37 3.09
C ARG A 250 11.33 -7.98 3.52
N PHE A 251 11.33 -7.73 4.82
CA PHE A 251 11.06 -6.43 5.43
C PHE A 251 11.71 -6.32 6.82
N ASN A 252 11.46 -5.20 7.51
CA ASN A 252 11.75 -5.08 8.95
C ASN A 252 10.61 -4.32 9.64
N GLY A 253 9.92 -4.98 10.58
CA GLY A 253 8.76 -4.43 11.30
C GLY A 253 9.05 -3.22 12.20
N SER A 254 10.33 -2.92 12.50
CA SER A 254 10.72 -1.68 13.19
C SER A 254 10.78 -0.46 12.27
N GLY A 255 10.60 -0.64 10.95
CA GLY A 255 10.64 0.44 9.97
C GLY A 255 12.04 0.80 9.46
N THR A 256 13.09 0.13 9.95
CA THR A 256 14.46 0.26 9.41
C THR A 256 14.59 -0.41 8.04
N ASN A 257 15.74 -0.26 7.38
CA ASN A 257 15.99 -0.78 6.03
C ASN A 257 16.88 -2.04 6.02
N ASP A 258 16.77 -2.87 7.07
CA ASP A 258 17.61 -4.07 7.24
C ASP A 258 17.08 -5.31 6.51
N TYR A 259 15.77 -5.38 6.22
CA TYR A 259 15.11 -6.49 5.50
C TYR A 259 15.42 -7.89 6.08
N ASN A 260 15.40 -8.01 7.41
CA ASN A 260 15.80 -9.23 8.13
C ASN A 260 14.64 -10.19 8.47
N GLN A 261 13.40 -9.81 8.18
CA GLN A 261 12.20 -10.61 8.44
C GLN A 261 11.52 -11.03 7.13
N VAL A 262 10.85 -12.20 7.14
CA VAL A 262 10.06 -12.70 6.01
C VAL A 262 8.65 -12.13 6.07
N ILE A 263 8.09 -11.79 4.91
CA ILE A 263 6.70 -11.34 4.77
C ILE A 263 6.06 -11.93 3.51
N VAL A 264 4.74 -12.10 3.56
CA VAL A 264 3.91 -12.37 2.37
C VAL A 264 3.19 -11.06 2.03
N PRO A 265 3.47 -10.42 0.89
CA PRO A 265 2.78 -9.20 0.48
C PRO A 265 1.26 -9.42 0.36
N ALA A 266 0.48 -8.38 0.62
CA ALA A 266 -0.97 -8.43 0.41
C ALA A 266 -1.28 -8.64 -1.08
N SER A 267 -2.18 -9.59 -1.38
CA SER A 267 -2.65 -9.90 -2.73
C SER A 267 -3.78 -8.95 -3.19
N GLY A 268 -4.18 -9.08 -4.47
CA GLY A 268 -5.33 -8.35 -5.02
C GLY A 268 -5.05 -6.91 -5.46
N ARG A 269 -3.77 -6.54 -5.61
CA ARG A 269 -3.35 -5.22 -6.12
C ARG A 269 -3.07 -5.28 -7.61
N LYS A 270 -3.34 -4.18 -8.31
CA LYS A 270 -2.83 -3.97 -9.67
C LYS A 270 -1.50 -3.24 -9.61
N ILE A 271 -0.53 -3.66 -10.42
CA ILE A 271 0.84 -3.14 -10.40
C ILE A 271 1.32 -2.82 -11.81
N LEU A 272 1.87 -1.62 -12.00
CA LEU A 272 2.58 -1.22 -13.21
C LEU A 272 4.01 -0.81 -12.87
N ASN A 273 5.00 -1.32 -13.61
CA ASN A 273 6.37 -0.80 -13.58
C ASN A 273 6.84 -0.37 -14.97
N ILE A 274 7.64 0.67 -15.06
CA ILE A 274 8.31 1.11 -16.29
C ILE A 274 9.81 1.20 -16.03
N GLY A 275 10.63 0.45 -16.77
CA GLY A 275 12.09 0.50 -16.69
C GLY A 275 12.72 0.94 -18.01
N ALA A 276 13.79 1.75 -17.95
CA ALA A 276 14.63 2.03 -19.12
C ALA A 276 15.67 0.94 -19.30
N HIS A 277 15.78 0.38 -20.51
CA HIS A 277 16.66 -0.75 -20.80
C HIS A 277 18.15 -0.40 -20.65
N ASN A 278 18.56 0.78 -21.13
CA ASN A 278 19.94 1.25 -21.11
C ASN A 278 20.13 2.36 -20.05
N ASP A 279 19.42 2.27 -18.93
CA ASP A 279 19.51 3.22 -17.83
C ASP A 279 20.90 3.16 -17.17
N PRO A 280 21.66 4.27 -17.14
CA PRO A 280 23.01 4.29 -16.56
C PRO A 280 23.02 4.40 -15.03
N VAL A 281 21.86 4.62 -14.41
CA VAL A 281 21.73 4.85 -12.95
C VAL A 281 21.19 3.60 -12.28
N ILE A 282 20.09 3.05 -12.79
CA ILE A 282 19.46 1.83 -12.26
C ILE A 282 19.53 0.73 -13.31
N PRO A 283 20.35 -0.32 -13.11
CA PRO A 283 20.60 -1.31 -14.14
C PRO A 283 19.34 -2.15 -14.41
N TYR A 284 18.76 -2.05 -15.60
CA TYR A 284 17.56 -2.80 -16.00
C TYR A 284 17.68 -4.32 -15.78
N LYS A 285 18.85 -4.87 -16.06
CA LYS A 285 19.17 -6.30 -15.91
C LYS A 285 19.50 -6.71 -14.47
N GLY A 286 19.42 -5.77 -13.52
CA GLY A 286 19.84 -5.97 -12.14
C GLY A 286 21.35 -5.77 -11.97
N GLY A 287 21.82 -5.93 -10.72
CA GLY A 287 23.21 -5.66 -10.34
C GLY A 287 23.37 -4.33 -9.60
N SER A 288 24.60 -3.85 -9.47
CA SER A 288 24.94 -2.70 -8.64
C SER A 288 24.52 -1.36 -9.25
N GLY A 289 23.93 -0.49 -8.44
CA GLY A 289 23.57 0.89 -8.81
C GLY A 289 23.31 1.71 -7.56
N VAL A 290 23.61 3.01 -7.57
CA VAL A 290 23.36 3.96 -6.46
C VAL A 290 23.70 3.45 -5.05
N GLY A 291 24.77 2.66 -4.92
CA GLY A 291 25.25 2.12 -3.64
C GLY A 291 24.53 0.86 -3.13
N THR A 292 23.56 0.33 -3.89
CA THR A 292 22.84 -0.92 -3.58
C THR A 292 22.92 -1.90 -4.76
N THR A 293 22.23 -3.03 -4.66
CA THR A 293 22.07 -4.01 -5.74
C THR A 293 20.60 -4.21 -6.05
N PHE A 294 20.28 -4.42 -7.32
CA PHE A 294 18.93 -4.59 -7.82
C PHE A 294 18.69 -5.99 -8.38
N HIS A 295 17.46 -6.46 -8.25
CA HIS A 295 16.94 -7.50 -9.14
C HIS A 295 16.77 -6.92 -10.55
N SER A 296 16.65 -7.77 -11.57
CA SER A 296 16.26 -7.26 -12.89
C SER A 296 14.82 -6.71 -12.85
N ALA A 297 14.50 -5.79 -13.75
CA ALA A 297 13.15 -5.22 -13.80
C ALA A 297 12.08 -6.29 -14.11
N GLN A 298 12.38 -7.22 -15.03
CA GLN A 298 11.47 -8.32 -15.36
C GLN A 298 11.33 -9.34 -14.22
N GLU A 299 12.42 -9.63 -13.50
CA GLU A 299 12.35 -10.48 -12.30
C GLU A 299 11.49 -9.81 -11.23
N SER A 300 11.70 -8.51 -10.99
CA SER A 300 10.98 -7.78 -9.94
C SER A 300 9.47 -7.78 -10.17
N ILE A 301 9.02 -7.45 -11.38
CA ILE A 301 7.58 -7.47 -11.69
C ILE A 301 7.03 -8.90 -11.63
N PHE A 302 7.80 -9.91 -12.04
CA PHE A 302 7.37 -11.30 -12.00
C PHE A 302 7.15 -11.77 -10.56
N ARG A 303 8.04 -11.43 -9.62
CA ARG A 303 7.83 -11.77 -8.20
C ARG A 303 6.58 -11.12 -7.63
N PHE A 304 6.27 -9.89 -8.03
CA PHE A 304 4.99 -9.28 -7.67
C PHE A 304 3.79 -9.97 -8.34
N ALA A 305 3.91 -10.38 -9.61
CA ALA A 305 2.86 -11.17 -10.27
C ALA A 305 2.58 -12.48 -9.52
N GLN A 306 3.63 -13.20 -9.09
CA GLN A 306 3.48 -14.41 -8.28
C GLN A 306 2.77 -14.12 -6.95
N ALA A 307 3.12 -13.01 -6.28
CA ALA A 307 2.42 -12.58 -5.07
C ALA A 307 0.94 -12.23 -5.31
N MET A 308 0.58 -11.84 -6.54
CA MET A 308 -0.80 -11.57 -6.96
C MET A 308 -1.53 -12.82 -7.51
N GLY A 309 -0.87 -13.98 -7.58
CA GLY A 309 -1.48 -15.25 -8.00
C GLY A 309 -1.03 -15.81 -9.36
N GLU A 310 0.00 -15.23 -9.98
CA GLU A 310 0.57 -15.78 -11.20
C GLU A 310 1.24 -17.13 -10.92
N ASN A 311 0.80 -18.18 -11.62
CA ASN A 311 1.35 -19.53 -11.50
C ASN A 311 2.24 -19.92 -12.69
N GLY A 312 2.23 -19.13 -13.77
CA GLY A 312 3.07 -19.33 -14.94
C GLY A 312 4.54 -18.98 -14.70
N PRO A 313 5.43 -19.34 -15.64
CA PRO A 313 6.83 -18.94 -15.58
C PRO A 313 6.98 -17.43 -15.84
N GLN A 314 8.15 -16.88 -15.48
CA GLN A 314 8.53 -15.54 -15.90
C GLN A 314 8.55 -15.46 -17.43
N LEU A 315 7.94 -14.40 -17.98
CA LEU A 315 8.03 -14.12 -19.41
C LEU A 315 9.49 -13.83 -19.80
N ALA A 316 9.97 -14.54 -20.82
CA ALA A 316 11.24 -14.27 -21.48
C ALA A 316 11.22 -12.89 -22.16
N ASP A 317 12.41 -12.30 -22.36
CA ASP A 317 12.53 -10.98 -22.98
C ASP A 317 11.87 -10.89 -24.37
N ALA A 318 11.94 -11.98 -25.15
CA ALA A 318 11.36 -12.09 -26.49
C ALA A 318 9.82 -12.21 -26.51
N GLU A 319 9.19 -12.51 -25.37
CA GLU A 319 7.72 -12.58 -25.26
C GLU A 319 7.09 -11.20 -25.05
N GLY A 320 7.91 -10.16 -24.89
CA GLY A 320 7.44 -8.79 -24.77
C GLY A 320 6.75 -8.31 -26.05
N ILE A 321 5.61 -7.63 -25.90
CA ILE A 321 4.79 -7.13 -27.00
C ILE A 321 5.17 -5.67 -27.30
N PRO A 322 5.79 -5.35 -28.46
CA PRO A 322 6.11 -3.99 -28.84
C PRO A 322 4.86 -3.10 -28.96
N GLY A 323 4.99 -1.79 -28.73
CA GLY A 323 3.94 -0.83 -29.10
C GLY A 323 3.99 -0.52 -30.58
N ASN A 324 3.10 -1.09 -31.39
CA ASN A 324 3.11 -0.76 -32.82
C ASN A 324 2.02 0.28 -33.13
N GLY A 325 2.28 1.57 -32.90
CA GLY A 325 1.37 2.66 -33.30
C GLY A 325 1.63 4.02 -32.65
N THR A 326 0.73 4.99 -32.89
CA THR A 326 0.81 6.36 -32.33
C THR A 326 0.63 6.42 -30.82
N ASN A 327 -0.02 5.42 -30.23
CA ASN A 327 -0.37 5.39 -28.80
C ASN A 327 0.70 4.72 -27.92
N ARG A 328 1.64 3.99 -28.53
CA ARG A 328 2.80 3.38 -27.87
C ARG A 328 3.85 3.07 -28.94
N PRO A 329 5.06 3.65 -28.90
CA PRO A 329 6.15 3.34 -29.84
C PRO A 329 6.68 1.90 -29.71
N ALA A 330 7.34 1.41 -30.77
CA ALA A 330 7.85 0.03 -30.81
C ALA A 330 8.89 -0.23 -29.72
N ASP A 331 9.62 0.82 -29.37
CA ASP A 331 10.61 0.86 -28.28
C ASP A 331 10.00 0.79 -26.88
N ILE A 332 8.68 0.77 -26.74
CA ILE A 332 8.00 0.48 -25.48
C ILE A 332 7.36 -0.91 -25.58
N ILE A 333 8.00 -1.86 -24.91
CA ILE A 333 7.67 -3.29 -24.96
C ILE A 333 6.91 -3.66 -23.67
N LYS A 334 5.71 -4.24 -23.83
CA LYS A 334 4.82 -4.62 -22.73
C LYS A 334 5.01 -6.09 -22.35
N TYR A 335 5.12 -6.36 -21.07
CA TYR A 335 4.98 -7.66 -20.44
C TYR A 335 3.76 -7.61 -19.54
N SER A 336 2.88 -8.62 -19.62
CA SER A 336 1.58 -8.60 -18.95
C SER A 336 1.34 -9.94 -18.28
N TYR A 337 1.02 -9.90 -17.00
CA TYR A 337 0.57 -11.04 -16.20
C TYR A 337 -0.86 -10.77 -15.74
N LEU A 338 -1.59 -11.83 -15.37
CA LEU A 338 -2.93 -11.74 -14.78
C LEU A 338 -3.87 -10.81 -15.57
N ASP A 339 -3.98 -11.04 -16.89
CA ASP A 339 -4.83 -10.26 -17.80
C ASP A 339 -4.62 -8.73 -17.78
N GLY A 340 -3.43 -8.28 -17.36
CA GLY A 340 -3.09 -6.86 -17.31
C GLY A 340 -3.23 -6.21 -15.94
N ASP A 341 -3.53 -6.98 -14.90
CA ASP A 341 -3.48 -6.49 -13.52
C ASP A 341 -2.03 -6.26 -13.05
N VAL A 342 -1.06 -7.03 -13.58
CA VAL A 342 0.37 -6.81 -13.31
C VAL A 342 1.12 -6.63 -14.63
N VAL A 343 1.66 -5.44 -14.85
CA VAL A 343 2.25 -5.02 -16.13
C VAL A 343 3.64 -4.43 -15.93
N HIS A 344 4.56 -4.78 -16.83
CA HIS A 344 5.84 -4.10 -16.96
C HIS A 344 6.03 -3.55 -18.37
N TYR A 345 6.57 -2.34 -18.45
CA TYR A 345 7.01 -1.73 -19.69
C TYR A 345 8.52 -1.59 -19.69
N LYS A 346 9.17 -2.27 -20.65
CA LYS A 346 10.56 -2.03 -21.01
C LYS A 346 10.60 -0.90 -22.03
N VAL A 347 11.26 0.19 -21.71
CA VAL A 347 11.49 1.30 -22.65
C VAL A 347 12.93 1.20 -23.15
N ILE A 348 13.12 1.05 -24.46
CA ILE A 348 14.43 1.12 -25.12
C ILE A 348 14.86 2.60 -25.12
N SER A 349 15.50 3.02 -24.04
CA SER A 349 15.95 4.38 -23.76
C SER A 349 17.31 4.31 -23.07
N GLU A 350 18.21 5.22 -23.45
CA GLU A 350 19.54 5.45 -22.82
C GLU A 350 19.49 6.42 -21.63
N SER A 351 18.29 6.91 -21.30
CA SER A 351 18.08 7.89 -20.25
C SER A 351 17.35 7.28 -19.06
N HIS A 352 17.84 7.56 -17.84
CA HIS A 352 17.08 7.37 -16.59
C HIS A 352 15.77 8.18 -16.59
N GLY A 353 15.70 9.25 -17.37
CA GLY A 353 14.49 10.06 -17.56
C GLY A 353 13.52 9.50 -18.60
N LEU A 354 13.77 8.33 -19.19
CA LEU A 354 13.00 7.73 -20.29
C LEU A 354 12.94 8.57 -21.58
N ALA A 355 13.80 9.57 -21.77
CA ALA A 355 13.81 10.33 -23.03
C ALA A 355 14.14 9.42 -24.24
N PRO A 356 13.46 9.58 -25.39
CA PRO A 356 12.44 10.60 -25.71
C PRO A 356 11.00 10.21 -25.29
N TYR A 357 10.80 9.03 -24.71
CA TYR A 357 9.50 8.42 -24.41
C TYR A 357 8.86 8.79 -23.07
N SER A 358 9.37 9.82 -22.40
CA SER A 358 8.90 10.22 -21.07
C SER A 358 7.40 10.57 -21.04
N SER A 359 6.90 11.24 -22.08
CA SER A 359 5.47 11.61 -22.18
C SER A 359 4.59 10.37 -22.30
N GLN A 360 4.96 9.42 -23.16
CA GLN A 360 4.24 8.17 -23.37
C GLN A 360 4.25 7.30 -22.12
N ALA A 361 5.36 7.29 -21.37
CA ALA A 361 5.41 6.63 -20.07
C ALA A 361 4.40 7.25 -19.08
N ASN A 362 4.28 8.58 -19.05
CA ASN A 362 3.27 9.27 -18.23
C ASN A 362 1.84 8.96 -18.70
N ASP A 363 1.60 8.84 -20.01
CA ASP A 363 0.30 8.44 -20.55
C ASP A 363 -0.10 7.03 -20.07
N LEU A 364 0.85 6.08 -20.10
CA LEU A 364 0.63 4.71 -19.62
C LEU A 364 0.34 4.65 -18.12
N ILE A 365 1.08 5.40 -17.31
CA ILE A 365 0.86 5.48 -15.86
C ILE A 365 -0.50 6.10 -15.55
N ALA A 366 -0.85 7.20 -16.23
CA ALA A 366 -2.14 7.86 -16.01
C ALA A 366 -3.31 6.95 -16.42
N ALA A 367 -3.24 6.32 -17.60
CA ALA A 367 -4.24 5.36 -18.05
C ALA A 367 -4.43 4.22 -17.05
N PHE A 368 -3.33 3.69 -16.49
CA PHE A 368 -3.36 2.64 -15.48
C PHE A 368 -4.00 3.10 -14.16
N ILE A 369 -3.60 4.27 -13.63
CA ILE A 369 -4.14 4.82 -12.38
C ILE A 369 -5.63 5.13 -12.50
N LEU A 370 -6.07 5.64 -13.66
CA LEU A 370 -7.46 6.02 -13.91
C LEU A 370 -8.37 4.84 -14.28
N THR A 371 -7.83 3.61 -14.37
CA THR A 371 -8.69 2.42 -14.53
C THR A 371 -9.59 2.27 -13.30
N GLN A 372 -10.87 1.95 -13.56
CA GLN A 372 -11.86 1.65 -12.54
C GLN A 372 -11.60 0.27 -11.91
#